data_AF-A0A8T6ILV6-F1
#
_entry.id   AF-A0A8T6ILV6-F1
#
_cell.length_a   1.000
_cell.length_b   1.000
_cell.length_c   1.000
_cell.angle_alpha   90.00
_cell.angle_beta   90.00
_cell.angle_gamma   90.00
#
_symmetry.space_group_name_H-M   'P 1'
#
loop_
_entity.id
_entity.type
_entity.pdbx_description
1 polymer ?
#
loop_
_entity_poly.entity_id
_entity_poly.type
_entity_poly.pdbx_seq_one_letter_code
_entity_poly.pdbx_strand_id
1 'polypeptide(L)'
;MQALYESKNANLEATLLEALAPDEPWSMIERFTTLVRESSSEDERAAFNYVADRLTALGVPHTMHMPEQFLSVPISASLEAGGATYRAKTPGFSVSTPAGGLSGEAVVIEGFAAGRSVDFFDFSPTTEVDVEGKIVVVDGFGGPPPVWYFQNKGAKGAIFINPGVDIHWGICTTIWGAPDLDNYHRQPTIPVVSINRPDGEALLAQLKDGLSDVTLHAELKEGWFKCPCLVAEIKGNVEPERFVLAHGHMDSWDVGIGDNAVGDATLLELARIFQDNRAGMAR
;
A
#
# COMPACT_ATOMS: atom_id res chain seq x y z
N MET A 1 -34.57 -18.77 12.91
CA MET A 1 -33.28 -18.17 12.50
C MET A 1 -32.09 -19.13 12.66
N GLN A 2 -32.06 -19.99 13.68
CA GLN A 2 -30.92 -20.89 13.94
C GLN A 2 -30.74 -22.02 12.89
N ALA A 3 -31.83 -22.46 12.24
CA ALA A 3 -31.80 -23.52 11.21
C ALA A 3 -31.28 -23.08 9.81
N LEU A 4 -30.88 -21.82 9.64
CA LEU A 4 -30.38 -21.29 8.35
C LEU A 4 -28.84 -21.37 8.22
N TYR A 5 -28.13 -21.62 9.32
CA TYR A 5 -26.66 -21.62 9.36
C TYR A 5 -26.05 -22.98 9.76
N GLU A 6 -26.87 -24.01 9.97
CA GLU A 6 -26.35 -25.37 10.02
C GLU A 6 -26.08 -25.83 8.59
N SER A 7 -24.83 -26.12 8.27
CA SER A 7 -24.48 -26.78 7.03
C SER A 7 -25.33 -28.04 6.88
N LYS A 8 -26.21 -28.09 5.88
CA LYS A 8 -26.98 -29.29 5.55
C LYS A 8 -26.08 -30.46 5.11
N ASN A 9 -24.80 -30.17 4.83
CA ASN A 9 -23.75 -31.16 4.59
C ASN A 9 -22.71 -31.06 5.70
N ALA A 10 -22.85 -31.88 6.74
CA ALA A 10 -21.88 -31.98 7.83
C ALA A 10 -20.43 -32.24 7.37
N ASN A 11 -20.25 -32.72 6.13
CA ASN A 11 -18.95 -33.03 5.54
C ASN A 11 -18.48 -32.06 4.46
N LEU A 12 -19.26 -31.03 4.08
CA LEU A 12 -18.89 -30.13 2.98
C LEU A 12 -17.57 -29.41 3.27
N GLU A 13 -17.43 -28.83 4.45
CA GLU A 13 -16.18 -28.17 4.86
C GLU A 13 -14.98 -29.12 4.78
N ALA A 14 -15.11 -30.34 5.30
CA ALA A 14 -14.06 -31.35 5.21
C ALA A 14 -13.71 -31.68 3.75
N THR A 15 -14.70 -31.85 2.88
CA THR A 15 -14.49 -32.08 1.44
C THR A 15 -13.76 -30.92 0.77
N LEU A 16 -14.08 -29.67 1.10
CA LEU A 16 -13.39 -28.50 0.55
C LEU A 16 -11.93 -28.43 1.03
N LEU A 17 -11.68 -28.73 2.31
CA LEU A 17 -10.33 -28.75 2.88
C LEU A 17 -9.47 -29.89 2.27
N GLU A 18 -10.05 -31.06 2.04
CA GLU A 18 -9.39 -32.19 1.37
C GLU A 18 -9.08 -31.91 -0.11
N ALA A 19 -9.85 -31.01 -0.75
CA ALA A 19 -9.68 -30.65 -2.15
C ALA A 19 -8.62 -29.56 -2.40
N LEU A 20 -8.02 -28.98 -1.34
CA LEU A 20 -6.96 -27.97 -1.46
C LEU A 20 -5.72 -28.53 -2.17
N ALA A 21 -5.28 -27.81 -3.19
CA ALA A 21 -4.09 -28.12 -3.99
C ALA A 21 -3.21 -26.86 -4.14
N PRO A 22 -1.87 -27.02 -4.07
CA PRO A 22 -0.97 -25.88 -4.17
C PRO A 22 -0.66 -25.48 -5.62
N ASP A 23 -1.01 -26.30 -6.62
CA ASP A 23 -0.51 -26.13 -7.99
C ASP A 23 -0.92 -24.80 -8.64
N GLU A 24 -2.20 -24.41 -8.55
CA GLU A 24 -2.68 -23.12 -9.08
C GLU A 24 -2.10 -21.93 -8.28
N PRO A 25 -2.17 -21.90 -6.93
CA PRO A 25 -1.53 -20.87 -6.12
C PRO A 25 -0.04 -20.69 -6.43
N TRP A 26 0.70 -21.79 -6.47
CA TRP A 26 2.15 -21.76 -6.60
C TRP A 26 2.57 -21.26 -7.98
N SER A 27 1.91 -21.72 -9.04
CA SER A 27 2.16 -21.25 -10.41
C SER A 27 1.91 -19.74 -10.54
N MET A 28 0.86 -19.23 -9.87
CA MET A 28 0.58 -17.79 -9.86
C MET A 28 1.65 -17.00 -9.10
N ILE A 29 2.08 -17.47 -7.92
CA ILE A 29 3.15 -16.83 -7.15
C ILE A 29 4.43 -16.78 -7.98
N GLU A 30 4.83 -17.88 -8.61
CA GLU A 30 6.01 -17.94 -9.49
C GLU A 30 5.90 -16.92 -10.63
N ARG A 31 4.73 -16.81 -11.27
CA ARG A 31 4.49 -15.79 -12.30
C ARG A 31 4.68 -14.38 -11.74
N PHE A 32 4.14 -14.10 -10.55
CA PHE A 32 4.15 -12.77 -9.97
C PHE A 32 5.52 -12.34 -9.46
N THR A 33 6.48 -13.27 -9.25
CA THR A 33 7.87 -12.91 -8.91
C THR A 33 8.58 -12.06 -9.98
N THR A 34 8.00 -11.99 -11.17
CA THR A 34 8.54 -11.26 -12.32
C THR A 34 7.77 -9.98 -12.68
N LEU A 35 6.74 -9.63 -11.91
CA LEU A 35 5.85 -8.51 -12.22
C LEU A 35 5.90 -7.46 -11.12
N VAL A 36 6.13 -6.21 -11.50
CA VAL A 36 5.99 -5.06 -10.59
C VAL A 36 4.59 -4.49 -10.75
N ARG A 37 3.66 -4.98 -9.92
CA ARG A 37 2.22 -4.75 -10.07
C ARG A 37 1.77 -3.39 -9.52
N GLU A 38 2.50 -2.33 -9.83
CA GLU A 38 2.07 -0.97 -9.46
C GLU A 38 0.72 -0.64 -10.11
N SER A 39 -0.17 0.05 -9.39
CA SER A 39 -1.52 0.32 -9.89
C SER A 39 -1.51 1.09 -11.23
N SER A 40 -2.37 0.66 -12.16
CA SER A 40 -2.44 1.12 -13.55
C SER A 40 -1.23 0.81 -14.44
N SER A 41 -0.26 0.00 -13.98
CA SER A 41 0.87 -0.44 -14.78
C SER A 41 0.50 -1.53 -15.81
N GLU A 42 1.40 -1.80 -16.75
CA GLU A 42 1.26 -2.92 -17.68
C GLU A 42 1.40 -4.28 -16.97
N ASP A 43 2.26 -4.36 -15.97
CA ASP A 43 2.50 -5.57 -15.17
C ASP A 43 1.29 -5.91 -14.29
N GLU A 44 0.63 -4.90 -13.72
CA GLU A 44 -0.66 -5.09 -13.02
C GLU A 44 -1.69 -5.67 -13.98
N ARG A 45 -1.83 -5.09 -15.19
CA ARG A 45 -2.74 -5.65 -16.22
C ARG A 45 -2.37 -7.08 -16.60
N ALA A 46 -1.07 -7.39 -16.71
CA ALA A 46 -0.60 -8.74 -17.00
C ALA A 46 -0.95 -9.73 -15.87
N ALA A 47 -0.85 -9.30 -14.60
CA ALA A 47 -1.25 -10.11 -13.44
C ALA A 47 -2.76 -10.39 -13.45
N PHE A 48 -3.59 -9.36 -13.69
CA PHE A 48 -5.04 -9.52 -13.79
C PHE A 48 -5.46 -10.42 -14.96
N ASN A 49 -4.84 -10.27 -16.13
CA ASN A 49 -5.08 -11.13 -17.28
C ASN A 49 -4.68 -12.58 -16.99
N TYR A 50 -3.55 -12.81 -16.32
CA TYR A 50 -3.14 -14.15 -15.91
C TYR A 50 -4.22 -14.81 -15.03
N VAL A 51 -4.74 -14.10 -14.02
CA VAL A 51 -5.79 -14.66 -13.15
C VAL A 51 -7.08 -14.90 -13.92
N ALA A 52 -7.50 -13.98 -14.80
CA ALA A 52 -8.68 -14.16 -15.64
C ALA A 52 -8.55 -15.39 -16.58
N ASP A 53 -7.38 -15.62 -17.15
CA ASP A 53 -7.08 -16.79 -17.97
C ASP A 53 -7.16 -18.08 -17.14
N ARG A 54 -6.63 -18.08 -15.91
CA ARG A 54 -6.76 -19.22 -14.98
C ARG A 54 -8.22 -19.48 -14.62
N LEU A 55 -8.99 -18.46 -14.24
CA LEU A 55 -10.41 -18.59 -13.94
C LEU A 55 -11.20 -19.14 -15.14
N THR A 56 -10.88 -18.69 -16.37
CA THR A 56 -11.46 -19.25 -17.60
C THR A 56 -11.15 -20.74 -17.73
N ALA A 57 -9.90 -21.15 -17.55
CA ALA A 57 -9.48 -22.55 -17.66
C ALA A 57 -10.13 -23.45 -16.60
N LEU A 58 -10.38 -22.89 -15.41
CA LEU A 58 -11.06 -23.56 -14.29
C LEU A 58 -12.60 -23.50 -14.40
N GLY A 59 -13.14 -22.85 -15.44
CA GLY A 59 -14.58 -22.73 -15.65
C GLY A 59 -15.29 -21.85 -14.61
N VAL A 60 -14.58 -20.94 -13.96
CA VAL A 60 -15.12 -19.98 -12.98
C VAL A 60 -15.66 -18.75 -13.73
N PRO A 61 -16.96 -18.42 -13.62
CA PRO A 61 -17.50 -17.18 -14.20
C PRO A 61 -16.84 -15.96 -13.57
N HIS A 62 -16.38 -15.02 -14.39
CA HIS A 62 -15.73 -13.81 -13.91
C HIS A 62 -15.92 -12.64 -14.89
N THR A 63 -15.78 -11.42 -14.36
CA THR A 63 -15.84 -10.18 -15.13
C THR A 63 -14.67 -9.28 -14.74
N MET A 64 -13.96 -8.75 -15.75
CA MET A 64 -12.96 -7.71 -15.57
C MET A 64 -13.64 -6.33 -15.67
N HIS A 65 -13.68 -5.60 -14.57
CA HIS A 65 -14.10 -4.20 -14.54
C HIS A 65 -12.89 -3.28 -14.69
N MET A 66 -13.12 -2.06 -15.17
CA MET A 66 -12.09 -1.02 -15.32
C MET A 66 -12.55 0.30 -14.68
N PRO A 67 -12.81 0.34 -13.37
CA PRO A 67 -13.19 1.58 -12.68
C PRO A 67 -12.08 2.64 -12.75
N GLU A 68 -12.47 3.89 -12.61
CA GLU A 68 -11.53 4.98 -12.37
C GLU A 68 -11.21 5.07 -10.88
N GLN A 69 -9.92 5.09 -10.56
CA GLN A 69 -9.39 5.22 -9.21
C GLN A 69 -8.49 6.44 -9.14
N PHE A 70 -8.58 7.19 -8.05
CA PHE A 70 -7.69 8.31 -7.80
C PHE A 70 -6.43 7.80 -7.08
N LEU A 71 -5.28 7.92 -7.74
CA LEU A 71 -4.01 7.36 -7.28
C LEU A 71 -2.93 8.43 -7.26
N SER A 72 -1.91 8.21 -6.44
CA SER A 72 -0.65 8.95 -6.47
C SER A 72 0.53 7.96 -6.43
N VAL A 73 1.32 7.97 -7.49
CA VAL A 73 2.38 7.00 -7.77
C VAL A 73 3.74 7.71 -7.73
N PRO A 74 4.64 7.34 -6.81
CA PRO A 74 6.01 7.83 -6.76
C PRO A 74 6.78 7.55 -8.06
N ILE A 75 7.43 8.58 -8.62
CA ILE A 75 8.33 8.44 -9.78
C ILE A 75 9.79 8.46 -9.30
N SER A 76 10.16 9.49 -8.54
CA SER A 76 11.53 9.66 -8.06
C SER A 76 11.58 10.48 -6.78
N ALA A 77 12.65 10.28 -6.00
CA ALA A 77 12.94 11.12 -4.85
C ALA A 77 14.44 11.15 -4.54
N SER A 78 14.91 12.29 -4.03
CA SER A 78 16.24 12.44 -3.43
C SER A 78 16.20 13.48 -2.33
N LEU A 79 17.22 13.45 -1.47
CA LEU A 79 17.46 14.46 -0.45
C LEU A 79 18.86 15.02 -0.66
N GLU A 80 18.98 16.34 -0.69
CA GLU A 80 20.28 17.02 -0.68
C GLU A 80 20.52 17.68 0.67
N ALA A 81 21.69 17.42 1.26
CA ALA A 81 22.08 18.00 2.55
C ALA A 81 23.61 18.00 2.67
N GLY A 82 24.19 19.09 3.18
CA GLY A 82 25.64 19.17 3.43
C GLY A 82 26.54 18.94 2.20
N GLY A 83 26.04 19.23 0.99
CA GLY A 83 26.76 18.96 -0.27
C GLY A 83 26.75 17.50 -0.73
N ALA A 84 25.99 16.63 -0.05
CA ALA A 84 25.73 15.26 -0.44
C ALA A 84 24.30 15.08 -0.95
N THR A 85 24.10 14.06 -1.79
CA THR A 85 22.79 13.60 -2.24
C THR A 85 22.54 12.21 -1.70
N TYR A 86 21.43 12.04 -0.99
CA TYR A 86 20.98 10.78 -0.41
C TYR A 86 19.91 10.13 -1.28
N ARG A 87 19.95 8.80 -1.33
CA ARG A 87 18.89 8.01 -1.93
C ARG A 87 17.63 8.16 -1.07
N ALA A 88 16.51 8.49 -1.71
CA ALA A 88 15.23 8.58 -1.03
C ALA A 88 14.13 7.83 -1.78
N LYS A 89 13.01 7.59 -1.08
CA LYS A 89 11.72 7.28 -1.69
C LYS A 89 10.68 8.28 -1.19
N THR A 90 9.67 8.57 -1.98
CA THR A 90 8.52 9.37 -1.55
C THR A 90 7.30 8.46 -1.40
N PRO A 91 6.51 8.56 -0.32
CA PRO A 91 5.27 7.79 -0.19
C PRO A 91 4.21 8.31 -1.15
N GLY A 92 3.31 7.43 -1.60
CA GLY A 92 2.15 7.83 -2.40
C GLY A 92 1.31 8.89 -1.68
N PHE A 93 0.78 9.84 -2.46
CA PHE A 93 0.07 11.04 -2.02
C PHE A 93 0.91 12.11 -1.32
N SER A 94 2.23 11.96 -1.30
CA SER A 94 3.12 13.11 -1.09
C SER A 94 2.93 14.13 -2.22
N VAL A 95 3.15 15.41 -1.95
CA VAL A 95 3.18 16.43 -2.99
C VAL A 95 4.52 16.41 -3.73
N SER A 96 4.48 16.61 -5.05
CA SER A 96 5.69 16.80 -5.85
C SER A 96 6.35 18.14 -5.53
N THR A 97 7.67 18.14 -5.43
CA THR A 97 8.44 19.37 -5.25
C THR A 97 8.51 20.17 -6.56
N PRO A 98 8.73 21.50 -6.52
CA PRO A 98 9.14 22.26 -7.69
C PRO A 98 10.40 21.70 -8.35
N ALA A 99 10.68 22.06 -9.60
CA ALA A 99 11.85 21.57 -10.34
C ALA A 99 13.20 21.82 -9.63
N GLY A 100 13.30 22.91 -8.84
CA GLY A 100 14.48 23.23 -8.02
C GLY A 100 14.51 22.54 -6.66
N GLY A 101 13.56 21.65 -6.36
CA GLY A 101 13.36 21.08 -5.04
C GLY A 101 12.66 22.02 -4.06
N LEU A 102 12.43 21.53 -2.84
CA LEU A 102 11.98 22.33 -1.71
C LEU A 102 13.10 22.40 -0.66
N SER A 103 13.74 23.58 -0.55
CA SER A 103 14.75 23.83 0.48
C SER A 103 14.17 24.44 1.74
N GLY A 104 14.75 24.14 2.90
CA GLY A 104 14.43 24.81 4.16
C GLY A 104 15.21 24.30 5.35
N GLU A 105 15.03 25.00 6.46
CA GLU A 105 15.60 24.63 7.76
C GLU A 105 15.04 23.27 8.21
N ALA A 106 15.94 22.34 8.51
CA ALA A 106 15.63 21.03 9.04
C ALA A 106 15.57 21.06 10.57
N VAL A 107 14.52 20.48 11.14
CA VAL A 107 14.36 20.35 12.60
C VAL A 107 14.13 18.89 12.97
N VAL A 108 14.97 18.37 13.87
CA VAL A 108 14.88 16.98 14.34
C VAL A 108 13.78 16.87 15.38
N ILE A 109 12.91 15.88 15.22
CA ILE A 109 11.87 15.54 16.19
C ILE A 109 12.36 14.36 17.03
N GLU A 110 12.71 14.62 18.29
CA GLU A 110 13.18 13.60 19.21
C GLU A 110 12.04 12.72 19.74
N GLY A 111 12.34 11.45 20.04
CA GLY A 111 11.45 10.53 20.76
C GLY A 111 10.46 9.72 19.92
N PHE A 112 10.72 9.56 18.62
CA PHE A 112 9.80 8.94 17.67
C PHE A 112 9.96 7.42 17.48
N ALA A 113 10.97 6.79 18.10
CA ALA A 113 11.24 5.37 17.88
C ALA A 113 10.16 4.47 18.50
N ALA A 114 9.17 4.07 17.69
CA ALA A 114 8.28 2.95 17.96
C ALA A 114 9.13 1.69 18.19
N GLY A 115 9.33 1.32 19.45
CA GLY A 115 10.23 0.23 19.85
C GLY A 115 9.74 -1.17 19.47
N ARG A 116 8.51 -1.30 18.91
CA ARG A 116 7.87 -2.56 18.55
C ARG A 116 6.98 -2.41 17.32
N SER A 117 6.79 -3.51 16.61
CA SER A 117 5.95 -3.56 15.41
C SER A 117 4.45 -3.30 15.64
N VAL A 118 3.99 -3.36 16.88
CA VAL A 118 2.61 -3.00 17.24
C VAL A 118 2.41 -1.49 17.45
N ASP A 119 3.50 -0.73 17.63
CA ASP A 119 3.46 0.72 17.85
C ASP A 119 3.60 1.49 16.52
N PHE A 120 3.66 0.81 15.36
CA PHE A 120 3.88 1.42 14.04
C PHE A 120 2.81 2.44 13.61
N PHE A 121 1.59 2.31 14.15
CA PHE A 121 0.48 3.22 13.87
C PHE A 121 0.19 4.16 15.05
N ASP A 122 0.86 3.98 16.18
CA ASP A 122 0.62 4.76 17.38
C ASP A 122 1.54 6.00 17.36
N PHE A 123 0.94 7.13 17.03
CA PHE A 123 1.63 8.40 16.85
C PHE A 123 1.48 9.24 18.13
N SER A 124 2.58 9.46 18.84
CA SER A 124 2.64 10.38 19.98
C SER A 124 3.96 11.16 19.98
N PRO A 125 3.96 12.44 19.56
CA PRO A 125 5.14 13.27 19.61
C PRO A 125 5.44 13.61 21.07
N THR A 126 6.67 13.36 21.52
CA THR A 126 7.08 13.56 22.92
C THR A 126 7.50 15.00 23.22
N THR A 127 7.69 15.84 22.20
CA THR A 127 8.24 17.20 22.32
C THR A 127 7.43 18.25 21.55
N GLU A 128 7.20 19.41 22.16
CA GLU A 128 6.68 20.61 21.48
C GLU A 128 7.83 21.31 20.76
N VAL A 129 8.13 20.86 19.55
CA VAL A 129 9.08 21.54 18.64
C VAL A 129 8.29 22.49 17.74
N ASP A 130 8.78 23.71 17.56
CA ASP A 130 8.24 24.65 16.56
C ASP A 130 8.64 24.18 15.16
N VAL A 131 7.65 23.73 14.38
CA VAL A 131 7.82 23.18 13.03
C VAL A 131 7.28 24.11 11.94
N GLU A 132 6.73 25.27 12.29
CA GLU A 132 6.12 26.19 11.33
C GLU A 132 7.15 26.65 10.28
N GLY A 133 6.88 26.40 9.01
CA GLY A 133 7.76 26.73 7.89
C GLY A 133 9.04 25.88 7.76
N LYS A 134 9.21 24.84 8.59
CA LYS A 134 10.41 24.00 8.63
C LYS A 134 10.21 22.65 7.96
N ILE A 135 11.31 21.96 7.68
CA ILE A 135 11.33 20.57 7.24
C ILE A 135 11.59 19.70 8.47
N VAL A 136 10.64 18.84 8.83
CA VAL A 136 10.82 17.96 10.00
C VAL A 136 11.66 16.74 9.64
N VAL A 137 12.54 16.32 10.53
CA VAL A 137 13.33 15.08 10.43
C VAL A 137 12.90 14.15 11.53
N VAL A 138 12.35 13.00 11.15
CA VAL A 138 11.63 12.10 12.05
C VAL A 138 12.15 10.68 11.91
N ASP A 139 12.49 10.04 13.03
CA ASP A 139 12.78 8.61 13.04
C ASP A 139 11.51 7.79 12.80
N GLY A 140 11.48 6.90 11.81
CA GLY A 140 10.33 6.03 11.55
C GLY A 140 9.84 6.10 10.11
N PHE A 141 8.52 5.91 9.94
CA PHE A 141 7.86 5.80 8.63
C PHE A 141 7.05 7.06 8.31
N GLY A 142 7.12 7.49 7.05
CA GLY A 142 6.29 8.59 6.52
C GLY A 142 4.85 8.17 6.25
N GLY A 143 4.15 7.67 7.27
CA GLY A 143 2.76 7.21 7.18
C GLY A 143 1.73 8.33 7.39
N PRO A 144 0.43 8.01 7.32
CA PRO A 144 -0.62 9.02 7.39
C PRO A 144 -0.69 9.82 8.70
N PRO A 145 -0.66 9.22 9.90
CA PRO A 145 -0.73 9.97 11.15
C PRO A 145 0.38 11.03 11.33
N PRO A 146 1.68 10.72 11.12
CA PRO A 146 2.73 11.73 11.32
C PRO A 146 2.71 12.83 10.28
N VAL A 147 2.48 12.51 9.01
CA VAL A 147 2.42 13.52 7.95
C VAL A 147 1.24 14.46 8.19
N TRP A 148 0.07 13.91 8.54
CA TRP A 148 -1.10 14.68 8.94
C TRP A 148 -0.83 15.61 10.12
N TYR A 149 -0.13 15.13 11.15
CA TYR A 149 0.19 15.95 12.31
C TYR A 149 1.11 17.12 11.96
N PHE A 150 2.26 16.85 11.32
CA PHE A 150 3.26 17.88 11.08
C PHE A 150 2.79 18.92 10.06
N GLN A 151 2.05 18.52 9.00
CA GLN A 151 1.48 19.49 8.07
C GLN A 151 0.52 20.46 8.77
N ASN A 152 -0.32 19.96 9.70
CA ASN A 152 -1.28 20.78 10.43
C ASN A 152 -0.64 21.64 11.54
N LYS A 153 0.63 21.38 11.85
CA LYS A 153 1.48 22.21 12.71
C LYS A 153 2.33 23.20 11.90
N GLY A 154 2.16 23.26 10.58
CA GLY A 154 2.83 24.22 9.71
C GLY A 154 4.17 23.75 9.13
N ALA A 155 4.56 22.49 9.33
CA ALA A 155 5.71 21.96 8.61
C ALA A 155 5.49 22.10 7.11
N LYS A 156 6.54 22.49 6.37
CA LYS A 156 6.47 22.64 4.92
C LYS A 156 7.00 21.43 4.15
N GLY A 157 7.64 20.48 4.83
CA GLY A 157 8.17 19.24 4.29
C GLY A 157 8.56 18.27 5.39
N ALA A 158 8.75 17.00 5.06
CA ALA A 158 9.13 15.99 6.05
C ALA A 158 10.14 14.97 5.49
N ILE A 159 11.12 14.62 6.32
CA ILE A 159 12.10 13.57 6.10
C ILE A 159 11.85 12.48 7.15
N PHE A 160 11.68 11.24 6.72
CA PHE A 160 11.54 10.08 7.59
C PHE A 160 12.76 9.16 7.48
N ILE A 161 13.35 8.79 8.61
CA ILE A 161 14.50 7.88 8.66
C ILE A 161 13.99 6.48 9.00
N ASN A 162 13.93 5.60 8.01
CA ASN A 162 13.46 4.23 8.21
C ASN A 162 14.44 3.41 9.08
N PRO A 163 13.99 2.36 9.78
CA PRO A 163 14.80 1.64 10.78
C PRO A 163 15.88 0.70 10.22
N GLY A 164 16.03 0.58 8.90
CA GLY A 164 16.95 -0.37 8.25
C GLY A 164 17.70 0.19 7.05
N VAL A 165 18.45 -0.66 6.35
CA VAL A 165 19.22 -0.30 5.14
C VAL A 165 18.34 -0.03 3.92
N ASP A 166 17.12 -0.57 3.94
CA ASP A 166 16.11 -0.38 2.92
C ASP A 166 15.13 0.73 3.28
N ILE A 167 14.67 1.39 2.23
CA ILE A 167 13.63 2.43 2.32
C ILE A 167 12.31 1.76 1.98
N HIS A 168 11.35 1.86 2.87
CA HIS A 168 10.05 1.23 2.70
C HIS A 168 9.14 2.07 1.80
N TRP A 169 8.35 1.37 1.01
CA TRP A 169 7.24 1.96 0.29
C TRP A 169 6.05 2.17 1.23
N GLY A 170 5.15 3.08 0.88
CA GLY A 170 3.97 3.38 1.67
C GLY A 170 3.19 4.55 1.08
N ILE A 171 2.14 4.95 1.80
CA ILE A 171 1.32 6.11 1.50
C ILE A 171 1.24 7.03 2.72
N CYS A 172 1.00 8.32 2.50
CA CYS A 172 0.87 9.29 3.59
C CYS A 172 -0.48 10.01 3.66
N THR A 173 -1.44 9.67 2.80
CA THR A 173 -2.80 10.21 2.89
C THR A 173 -3.60 9.55 4.01
N THR A 174 -4.43 10.33 4.70
CA THR A 174 -5.39 9.80 5.68
C THR A 174 -6.73 9.39 5.05
N ILE A 175 -6.88 9.59 3.74
CA ILE A 175 -8.07 9.24 2.96
C ILE A 175 -7.91 7.80 2.44
N TRP A 176 -8.84 6.92 2.81
CA TRP A 176 -8.90 5.56 2.30
C TRP A 176 -9.97 5.47 1.21
N GLY A 177 -9.54 5.28 -0.04
CA GLY A 177 -10.37 5.40 -1.24
C GLY A 177 -10.15 6.72 -1.97
N ALA A 178 -11.05 7.05 -2.89
CA ALA A 178 -10.97 8.31 -3.63
C ALA A 178 -11.40 9.50 -2.74
N PRO A 179 -10.73 10.66 -2.85
CA PRO A 179 -11.16 11.87 -2.16
C PRO A 179 -12.54 12.32 -2.67
N ASP A 180 -13.39 12.76 -1.75
CA ASP A 180 -14.69 13.35 -2.03
C ASP A 180 -14.80 14.77 -1.46
N LEU A 181 -15.96 15.41 -1.62
CA LEU A 181 -16.19 16.77 -1.13
C LEU A 181 -16.10 16.89 0.40
N ASP A 182 -16.26 15.79 1.14
CA ASP A 182 -16.24 15.77 2.59
C ASP A 182 -14.82 15.58 3.15
N ASN A 183 -13.89 15.01 2.36
CA ASN A 183 -12.58 14.64 2.87
C ASN A 183 -11.37 15.14 2.06
N TYR A 184 -11.54 15.73 0.86
CA TYR A 184 -10.40 16.13 -0.01
C TYR A 184 -9.37 17.03 0.68
N HIS A 185 -9.81 17.89 1.60
CA HIS A 185 -8.97 18.79 2.38
C HIS A 185 -8.00 18.05 3.31
N ARG A 186 -8.16 16.72 3.46
CA ARG A 186 -7.29 15.87 4.27
C ARG A 186 -6.08 15.32 3.51
N GLN A 187 -5.97 15.61 2.21
CA GLN A 187 -4.81 15.22 1.43
C GLN A 187 -3.53 15.88 1.97
N PRO A 188 -2.37 15.20 1.87
CA PRO A 188 -1.10 15.83 2.18
C PRO A 188 -0.84 17.02 1.27
N THR A 189 -0.34 18.11 1.85
CA THR A 189 -0.01 19.35 1.11
C THR A 189 1.48 19.64 1.12
N ILE A 190 2.29 18.71 1.62
CA ILE A 190 3.74 18.86 1.80
C ILE A 190 4.48 17.71 1.11
N PRO A 191 5.68 17.94 0.57
CA PRO A 191 6.55 16.88 0.13
C PRO A 191 7.10 16.08 1.31
N VAL A 192 7.12 14.77 1.14
CA VAL A 192 7.60 13.79 2.11
C VAL A 192 8.63 12.91 1.41
N VAL A 193 9.79 12.74 2.04
CA VAL A 193 10.81 11.78 1.61
C VAL A 193 11.18 10.86 2.75
N SER A 194 11.51 9.61 2.44
CA SER A 194 12.08 8.64 3.36
C SER A 194 13.49 8.27 2.92
N ILE A 195 14.41 8.20 3.86
CA ILE A 195 15.79 7.73 3.67
C ILE A 195 16.05 6.51 4.55
N ASN A 196 17.11 5.77 4.26
CA ASN A 196 17.47 4.60 5.05
C ASN A 196 18.21 5.00 6.34
N ARG A 197 18.42 4.03 7.23
CA ARG A 197 19.07 4.23 8.53
C ARG A 197 20.50 4.76 8.41
N PRO A 198 21.42 4.17 7.61
CA PRO A 198 22.78 4.69 7.50
C PRO A 198 22.85 6.14 7.01
N ASP A 199 22.06 6.49 5.99
CA ASP A 199 22.01 7.85 5.45
C ASP A 199 21.39 8.83 6.46
N GLY A 200 20.35 8.38 7.18
CA GLY A 200 19.73 9.16 8.25
C GLY A 200 20.66 9.42 9.42
N GLU A 201 21.47 8.45 9.84
CA GLU A 201 22.49 8.66 10.88
C GLU A 201 23.54 9.69 10.44
N ALA A 202 23.96 9.65 9.17
CA ALA A 202 24.88 10.63 8.60
C ALA A 202 24.25 12.04 8.51
N LEU A 203 22.96 12.13 8.17
CA LEU A 203 22.21 13.39 8.18
C LEU A 203 22.11 13.95 9.60
N LEU A 204 21.70 13.13 10.57
CA LEU A 204 21.56 13.55 11.97
C LEU A 204 22.89 14.04 12.57
N ALA A 205 24.01 13.39 12.23
CA ALA A 205 25.33 13.85 12.64
C ALA A 205 25.66 15.25 12.09
N GLN A 206 25.38 15.49 10.81
CA GLN A 206 25.60 16.81 10.20
C GLN A 206 24.69 17.89 10.78
N LEU A 207 23.42 17.58 11.03
CA LEU A 207 22.49 18.51 11.68
C LEU A 207 22.98 18.89 13.09
N LYS A 208 23.54 17.93 13.82
CA LYS A 208 24.16 18.17 15.12
C LYS A 208 25.41 19.05 15.03
N ASP A 209 26.18 18.92 13.95
CA ASP A 209 27.39 19.70 13.68
C ASP A 209 27.11 21.08 13.04
N GLY A 210 25.85 21.47 12.91
CA GLY A 210 25.42 22.82 12.52
C GLY A 210 24.90 22.96 11.08
N LEU A 211 24.70 21.86 10.36
CA LEU A 211 23.91 21.89 9.13
C LEU A 211 22.47 22.30 9.47
N SER A 212 21.93 23.29 8.77
CA SER A 212 20.55 23.75 8.95
C SER A 212 19.67 23.47 7.75
N ASP A 213 20.18 23.66 6.53
CA ASP A 213 19.37 23.62 5.32
C ASP A 213 19.49 22.28 4.58
N VAL A 214 18.33 21.78 4.16
CA VAL A 214 18.18 20.58 3.33
C VAL A 214 17.26 20.88 2.15
N THR A 215 17.42 20.14 1.05
CA THR A 215 16.54 20.25 -0.12
C THR A 215 15.90 18.90 -0.43
N LEU A 216 14.57 18.87 -0.44
CA LEU A 216 13.79 17.70 -0.84
C LEU A 216 13.56 17.74 -2.35
N HIS A 217 13.68 16.59 -3.00
CA HIS A 217 13.17 16.36 -4.34
C HIS A 217 12.21 15.17 -4.29
N ALA A 218 10.99 15.38 -4.76
CA ALA A 218 9.99 14.33 -4.89
C ALA A 218 9.18 14.58 -6.17
N GLU A 219 9.02 13.55 -6.98
CA GLU A 219 8.19 13.56 -8.17
C GLU A 219 7.19 12.42 -8.06
N LEU A 220 5.91 12.74 -8.21
CA LEU A 220 4.80 11.80 -8.18
C LEU A 220 3.86 12.07 -9.33
N LYS A 221 3.23 11.01 -9.82
CA LYS A 221 2.13 11.06 -10.76
C LYS A 221 0.82 10.88 -10.02
N GLU A 222 0.01 11.92 -9.96
CA GLU A 222 -1.31 11.86 -9.30
C GLU A 222 -2.44 12.13 -10.29
N GLY A 223 -3.57 11.44 -10.10
CA GLY A 223 -4.77 11.67 -10.90
C GLY A 223 -5.72 10.48 -10.91
N TRP A 224 -6.66 10.54 -11.86
CA TRP A 224 -7.61 9.46 -12.11
C TRP A 224 -7.05 8.49 -13.14
N PHE A 225 -7.05 7.20 -12.79
CA PHE A 225 -6.54 6.11 -13.62
C PHE A 225 -7.57 5.01 -13.74
N LYS A 226 -7.71 4.45 -14.94
CA LYS A 226 -8.46 3.20 -15.11
C LYS A 226 -7.62 2.04 -14.59
N CYS A 227 -8.14 1.35 -13.59
CA CYS A 227 -7.46 0.21 -12.97
C CYS A 227 -8.32 -1.04 -13.10
N PRO A 228 -7.74 -2.19 -13.43
CA PRO A 228 -8.46 -3.47 -13.47
C PRO A 228 -9.00 -3.85 -12.09
N CYS A 229 -10.20 -4.45 -12.08
CA CYS A 229 -10.80 -5.07 -10.92
C CYS A 229 -11.54 -6.33 -11.38
N LEU A 230 -11.03 -7.50 -10.98
CA LEU A 230 -11.54 -8.79 -11.39
C LEU A 230 -12.49 -9.35 -10.33
N VAL A 231 -13.71 -9.66 -10.76
CA VAL A 231 -14.74 -10.24 -9.91
C VAL A 231 -15.06 -11.64 -10.42
N ALA A 232 -14.84 -12.65 -9.59
CA ALA A 232 -15.29 -14.02 -9.83
C ALA A 232 -16.62 -14.26 -9.11
N GLU A 233 -17.64 -14.74 -9.83
CA GLU A 233 -18.97 -14.99 -9.29
C GLU A 233 -19.32 -16.48 -9.36
N ILE A 234 -19.46 -17.11 -8.20
CA ILE A 234 -19.87 -18.51 -8.06
C ILE A 234 -21.27 -18.50 -7.44
N LYS A 235 -22.30 -18.80 -8.24
CA LYS A 235 -23.69 -18.74 -7.77
C LYS A 235 -24.04 -19.94 -6.90
N GLY A 236 -24.50 -19.69 -5.67
CA GLY A 236 -25.15 -20.70 -4.84
C GLY A 236 -26.50 -21.17 -5.38
N ASN A 237 -27.00 -22.29 -4.84
CA ASN A 237 -28.20 -22.97 -5.33
C ASN A 237 -29.46 -22.74 -4.47
N VAL A 238 -29.34 -22.04 -3.33
CA VAL A 238 -30.45 -21.88 -2.37
C VAL A 238 -30.85 -20.41 -2.23
N GLU A 239 -29.88 -19.52 -2.01
CA GLU A 239 -30.07 -18.07 -1.84
C GLU A 239 -29.13 -17.30 -2.81
N PRO A 240 -29.28 -17.45 -4.14
CA PRO A 240 -28.36 -16.88 -5.14
C PRO A 240 -28.31 -15.34 -5.16
N GLU A 241 -29.26 -14.68 -4.48
CA GLU A 241 -29.28 -13.23 -4.27
C GLU A 241 -28.44 -12.76 -3.08
N ARG A 242 -27.99 -13.69 -2.23
CA ARG A 242 -27.06 -13.41 -1.13
C ARG A 242 -25.65 -13.79 -1.54
N PHE A 243 -24.67 -13.12 -0.94
CA PHE A 243 -23.27 -13.37 -1.24
C PHE A 243 -22.41 -13.42 0.02
N VAL A 244 -21.27 -14.08 -0.11
CA VAL A 244 -20.13 -13.98 0.80
C VAL A 244 -19.00 -13.36 -0.02
N LEU A 245 -18.37 -12.31 0.51
CA LEU A 245 -17.25 -11.64 -0.15
C LEU A 245 -15.93 -12.13 0.44
N ALA A 246 -15.11 -12.77 -0.38
CA ALA A 246 -13.69 -12.96 -0.13
C ALA A 246 -12.93 -12.06 -1.13
N HIS A 247 -12.03 -11.21 -0.64
CA HIS A 247 -11.35 -10.23 -1.48
C HIS A 247 -9.89 -10.04 -1.04
N GLY A 248 -9.12 -9.46 -1.94
CA GLY A 248 -7.72 -9.05 -1.77
C GLY A 248 -7.42 -7.89 -2.73
N HIS A 249 -6.22 -7.33 -2.64
CA HIS A 249 -5.72 -6.37 -3.61
C HIS A 249 -4.59 -7.02 -4.42
N MET A 250 -4.56 -6.70 -5.72
CA MET A 250 -3.64 -7.29 -6.69
C MET A 250 -2.42 -6.40 -6.94
N ASP A 251 -2.56 -5.10 -6.68
CA ASP A 251 -1.48 -4.15 -6.82
C ASP A 251 -0.44 -4.34 -5.71
N SER A 252 0.78 -3.92 -6.00
CA SER A 252 1.87 -3.96 -5.04
C SER A 252 2.91 -2.88 -5.28
N TRP A 253 3.62 -2.56 -4.20
CA TRP A 253 4.92 -1.94 -4.31
C TRP A 253 5.98 -2.99 -4.66
N ASP A 254 6.76 -2.74 -5.72
CA ASP A 254 7.71 -3.72 -6.24
C ASP A 254 6.98 -5.04 -6.60
N VAL A 255 7.65 -6.20 -6.52
CA VAL A 255 7.05 -7.51 -6.84
C VAL A 255 5.95 -7.96 -5.86
N GLY A 256 5.96 -7.48 -4.60
CA GLY A 256 4.85 -7.68 -3.65
C GLY A 256 4.39 -9.11 -3.39
N ILE A 257 5.32 -10.08 -3.27
CA ILE A 257 4.93 -11.48 -3.09
C ILE A 257 4.20 -11.71 -1.77
N GLY A 258 4.73 -11.17 -0.66
CA GLY A 258 4.08 -11.28 0.64
C GLY A 258 2.84 -10.39 0.80
N ASP A 259 2.80 -9.26 0.09
CA ASP A 259 1.75 -8.25 0.15
C ASP A 259 1.38 -7.81 -1.28
N ASN A 260 0.37 -8.41 -1.92
CA ASN A 260 -0.52 -9.48 -1.42
C ASN A 260 -0.62 -10.69 -2.36
N ALA A 261 0.43 -11.01 -3.14
CA ALA A 261 0.38 -12.11 -4.12
C ALA A 261 0.00 -13.47 -3.48
N VAL A 262 0.49 -13.76 -2.29
CA VAL A 262 0.14 -15.00 -1.55
C VAL A 262 -1.34 -15.05 -1.14
N GLY A 263 -1.93 -13.90 -0.81
CA GLY A 263 -3.37 -13.78 -0.53
C GLY A 263 -4.18 -13.97 -1.80
N ASP A 264 -3.77 -13.33 -2.89
CA ASP A 264 -4.38 -13.50 -4.22
C ASP A 264 -4.33 -14.97 -4.67
N ALA A 265 -3.23 -15.67 -4.39
CA ALA A 265 -3.04 -17.08 -4.74
C ALA A 265 -4.04 -17.96 -3.99
N THR A 266 -4.28 -17.62 -2.72
CA THR A 266 -5.29 -18.26 -1.88
C THR A 266 -6.69 -18.02 -2.45
N LEU A 267 -7.00 -16.79 -2.89
CA LEU A 267 -8.30 -16.47 -3.50
C LEU A 267 -8.55 -17.25 -4.80
N LEU A 268 -7.52 -17.43 -5.63
CA LEU A 268 -7.61 -18.24 -6.85
C LEU A 268 -7.96 -19.70 -6.54
N GLU A 269 -7.35 -20.29 -5.52
CA GLU A 269 -7.65 -21.65 -5.10
C GLU A 269 -9.05 -21.79 -4.46
N LEU A 270 -9.46 -20.81 -3.66
CA LEU A 270 -10.84 -20.75 -3.16
C LEU A 270 -11.84 -20.72 -4.33
N ALA A 271 -11.58 -19.90 -5.35
CA ALA A 271 -12.44 -19.83 -6.54
C ALA A 271 -12.54 -21.19 -7.25
N ARG A 272 -11.42 -21.90 -7.42
CA ARG A 272 -11.40 -23.25 -8.01
C ARG A 272 -12.26 -24.23 -7.20
N ILE A 273 -11.98 -24.35 -5.91
CA ILE A 273 -12.63 -25.34 -5.04
C ILE A 273 -14.13 -25.07 -4.94
N PHE A 274 -14.53 -23.81 -4.78
CA PHE A 274 -15.94 -23.46 -4.70
C PHE A 274 -16.66 -23.70 -6.03
N GLN A 275 -16.00 -23.51 -7.17
CA GLN A 275 -16.58 -23.79 -8.48
C GLN A 275 -16.76 -25.29 -8.73
N ASP A 276 -15.76 -26.10 -8.36
CA ASP A 276 -15.81 -27.57 -8.43
C ASP A 276 -16.92 -28.13 -7.54
N ASN A 277 -17.14 -27.51 -6.38
CA ASN A 277 -18.14 -27.91 -5.38
C ASN A 277 -19.42 -27.06 -5.42
N ARG A 278 -19.66 -26.29 -6.48
CA ARG A 278 -20.74 -25.29 -6.55
C ARG A 278 -22.12 -25.86 -6.26
N ALA A 279 -22.37 -27.14 -6.59
CA ALA A 279 -23.64 -27.82 -6.32
C ALA A 279 -23.98 -27.92 -4.82
N GLY A 280 -22.96 -27.90 -3.95
CA GLY A 280 -23.11 -27.90 -2.50
C GLY A 280 -23.23 -26.50 -1.88
N MET A 281 -23.02 -25.44 -2.66
CA MET A 281 -23.02 -24.06 -2.16
C MET A 281 -24.45 -23.52 -2.04
N ALA A 282 -24.76 -22.93 -0.88
CA ALA A 282 -26.07 -22.34 -0.61
C ALA A 282 -26.22 -20.94 -1.20
N ARG A 283 -25.17 -20.11 -1.08
CA ARG A 283 -25.05 -18.75 -1.57
C ARG A 283 -23.68 -18.60 -2.22
#